data_AF-A0A4R7W2C1-F1
#
_entry.id   AF-A0A4R7W2C1-F1
#
_cell.length_a   1.000
_cell.length_b   1.000
_cell.length_c   1.000
_cell.angle_alpha   90.00
_cell.angle_beta   90.00
_cell.angle_gamma   90.00
#
_symmetry.space_group_name_H-M   'P 1'
#
loop_
_entity.id
_entity.type
_entity.pdbx_description
1 polymer ?
#
loop_
_entity_poly.entity_id
_entity_poly.type
_entity_poly.pdbx_seq_one_letter_code
_entity_poly.pdbx_strand_id
1 'polypeptide(L)'
;MNLKNHATIRPASALTKFGTRLLVATVAGAAFAVAGCSSPTEQPTVPTPSSTARQSVAATELADAPAPAVTTNSAPVAAESDFPAAVDPSALEHGGTYWGVYVTVVRADDNGQVSPADQKRLDAARKSLTDLGYQPDSGVYDNGCEQGVQEQLHLDPQRTYAAVRIYFATQTQAEKFVEEYQPGVVGTAKVTLYCMD
;
A
#
# COMPACT_ATOMS: atom_id res chain seq x y z
N MET A 1 6.10 25.33 47.10
CA MET A 1 6.70 24.03 47.47
C MET A 1 7.22 23.39 46.19
N ASN A 2 8.54 23.23 46.11
CA ASN A 2 9.30 22.83 44.93
C ASN A 2 9.52 21.30 44.96
N LEU A 3 9.09 20.57 43.93
CA LEU A 3 9.64 19.23 43.65
C LEU A 3 10.44 19.28 42.35
N LYS A 4 11.76 19.42 42.50
CA LYS A 4 12.75 19.17 41.46
C LYS A 4 12.99 17.66 41.39
N ASN A 5 12.49 16.99 40.35
CA ASN A 5 12.94 15.64 40.03
C ASN A 5 14.07 15.72 39.00
N HIS A 6 15.29 15.58 39.50
CA HIS A 6 16.49 15.31 38.72
C HIS A 6 16.44 13.87 38.21
N ALA A 7 16.24 13.67 36.90
CA ALA A 7 16.51 12.39 36.26
C ALA A 7 17.90 12.43 35.61
N THR A 8 18.79 11.61 36.16
CA THR A 8 20.20 11.47 35.80
C THR A 8 20.35 10.79 34.43
N ILE A 9 21.04 11.47 33.52
CA ILE A 9 21.52 10.93 32.23
C ILE A 9 22.64 9.92 32.52
N ARG A 10 22.50 8.68 32.06
CA ARG A 10 23.61 7.70 32.00
C ARG A 10 24.19 7.67 30.58
N PRO A 11 25.52 7.78 30.40
CA PRO A 11 26.16 7.67 29.10
C PRO A 11 26.65 6.24 28.81
N ALA A 12 27.10 6.09 27.56
CA ALA A 12 28.11 5.16 27.05
C ALA A 12 27.65 3.80 26.49
N SER A 13 27.63 3.78 25.16
CA SER A 13 28.50 2.93 24.32
C SER A 13 28.58 1.44 24.63
N ALA A 14 27.92 0.65 23.80
CA ALA A 14 28.35 -0.72 23.50
C ALA A 14 28.57 -0.83 21.98
N LEU A 15 29.83 -0.70 21.58
CA LEU A 15 30.32 -0.86 20.23
C LEU A 15 30.72 -2.33 20.09
N THR A 16 29.76 -3.19 19.72
CA THR A 16 30.02 -4.63 19.57
C THR A 16 30.54 -4.93 18.17
N LYS A 17 31.87 -4.94 18.06
CA LYS A 17 32.65 -5.46 16.92
C LYS A 17 32.82 -6.97 17.08
N PHE A 18 32.02 -7.80 16.42
CA PHE A 18 32.30 -9.23 16.15
C PHE A 18 31.35 -9.66 15.03
N GLY A 19 31.72 -10.32 13.94
CA GLY A 19 32.98 -10.84 13.46
C GLY A 19 32.65 -11.55 12.16
N THR A 20 33.38 -11.22 11.09
CA THR A 20 33.28 -11.90 9.79
C THR A 20 33.70 -13.35 9.98
N ARG A 21 32.74 -14.28 9.93
CA ARG A 21 33.02 -15.70 9.67
C ARG A 21 32.23 -16.15 8.46
N LEU A 22 32.93 -16.13 7.34
CA LEU A 22 32.70 -16.94 6.17
C LEU A 22 32.52 -18.40 6.62
N LEU A 23 31.34 -18.98 6.41
CA LEU A 23 31.17 -20.42 6.36
C LEU A 23 30.49 -20.74 5.04
N VAL A 24 31.33 -21.17 4.11
CA VAL A 24 30.96 -21.83 2.86
C VAL A 24 30.30 -23.15 3.25
N ALA A 25 28.98 -23.25 3.06
CA ALA A 25 28.27 -24.52 3.14
C ALA A 25 28.03 -25.04 1.72
N THR A 26 28.97 -25.85 1.24
CA THR A 26 28.75 -26.82 0.17
C THR A 26 27.74 -27.85 0.67
N VAL A 27 26.47 -27.75 0.27
CA VAL A 27 25.50 -28.83 0.45
C VAL A 27 25.45 -29.64 -0.84
N ALA A 28 25.93 -30.88 -0.72
CA ALA A 28 25.93 -31.90 -1.72
C ALA A 28 24.51 -32.21 -2.23
N GLY A 29 24.42 -32.46 -3.52
CA GLY A 29 23.18 -32.83 -4.20
C GLY A 29 22.60 -34.14 -3.67
N ALA A 30 21.30 -34.14 -3.42
CA ALA A 30 20.48 -35.32 -3.35
C ALA A 30 19.69 -35.41 -4.66
N ALA A 31 20.07 -36.36 -5.51
CA ALA A 31 19.24 -36.78 -6.64
C ALA A 31 18.07 -37.59 -6.07
N PHE A 32 16.88 -36.98 -6.01
CA PHE A 32 15.65 -37.70 -5.74
C PHE A 32 15.10 -38.22 -7.07
N ALA A 33 15.17 -39.53 -7.25
CA ALA A 33 14.39 -40.24 -8.26
C ALA A 33 12.92 -40.24 -7.83
N VAL A 34 12.07 -39.52 -8.57
CA VAL A 34 10.62 -39.58 -8.41
C VAL A 34 10.09 -40.59 -9.44
N ALA A 35 9.88 -41.82 -8.98
CA ALA A 35 9.08 -42.82 -9.69
C ALA A 35 7.60 -42.42 -9.61
N GLY A 36 6.87 -42.66 -10.70
CA GLY A 36 5.61 -42.00 -11.00
C GLY A 36 4.40 -42.44 -10.20
N CYS A 37 3.32 -41.69 -10.38
CA CYS A 37 1.95 -42.22 -10.51
C CYS A 37 1.08 -41.19 -11.24
N SER A 38 0.53 -41.68 -12.34
CA SER A 38 -0.50 -41.20 -13.25
C SER A 38 -1.40 -40.04 -12.79
N SER A 39 -1.48 -39.04 -13.67
CA SER A 39 -2.42 -37.93 -13.69
C SER A 39 -3.88 -38.40 -13.89
N PRO A 40 -4.86 -37.83 -13.18
CA PRO A 40 -6.19 -37.64 -13.75
C PRO A 40 -6.14 -36.43 -14.70
N THR A 41 -6.29 -36.71 -15.99
CA THR A 41 -6.57 -35.70 -17.01
C THR A 41 -7.97 -35.14 -16.78
N GLU A 42 -8.09 -34.06 -16.01
CA GLU A 42 -9.30 -33.24 -16.04
C GLU A 42 -9.31 -32.44 -17.34
N GLN A 43 -10.31 -32.77 -18.16
CA GLN A 43 -10.56 -32.16 -19.46
C GLN A 43 -11.00 -30.71 -19.27
N PRO A 44 -10.32 -29.71 -19.88
CA PRO A 44 -10.76 -28.33 -19.81
C PRO A 44 -12.13 -28.19 -20.48
N THR A 45 -13.13 -27.77 -19.71
CA THR A 45 -14.41 -27.32 -20.28
C THR A 45 -14.17 -25.95 -20.88
N VAL A 46 -14.13 -25.86 -22.21
CA VAL A 46 -13.96 -24.61 -22.95
C VAL A 46 -15.19 -23.73 -22.71
N PRO A 47 -15.06 -22.54 -22.08
CA PRO A 47 -16.19 -21.63 -21.93
C PRO A 47 -16.61 -21.11 -23.31
N THR A 48 -17.90 -21.25 -23.60
CA THR A 48 -18.55 -20.72 -24.81
C THR A 48 -18.46 -19.18 -24.82
N PRO A 49 -17.94 -18.56 -25.90
CA PRO A 49 -17.96 -17.10 -26.01
C PRO A 49 -19.41 -16.62 -26.20
N SER A 50 -19.97 -15.97 -25.19
CA SER A 50 -21.20 -15.19 -25.34
C SER A 50 -20.86 -13.86 -26.01
N SER A 51 -21.07 -13.82 -27.32
CA SER A 51 -21.03 -12.62 -28.14
C SER A 51 -22.15 -11.66 -27.70
N THR A 52 -21.80 -10.62 -26.94
CA THR A 52 -22.73 -9.52 -26.63
C THR A 52 -22.51 -8.41 -27.66
N ALA A 53 -23.56 -8.18 -28.45
CA ALA A 53 -23.60 -7.20 -29.53
C ALA A 53 -23.33 -5.77 -29.04
N ARG A 54 -22.52 -5.03 -29.80
CA ARG A 54 -22.33 -3.58 -29.64
C ARG A 54 -23.63 -2.87 -30.01
N GLN A 55 -24.25 -2.17 -29.07
CA GLN A 55 -25.23 -1.14 -29.37
C GLN A 55 -24.49 0.16 -29.73
N SER A 56 -24.58 0.51 -31.02
CA SER A 56 -24.28 1.82 -31.55
C SER A 56 -25.44 2.76 -31.18
N VAL A 57 -25.19 3.76 -30.36
CA VAL A 57 -26.13 4.86 -30.10
C VAL A 57 -25.61 6.13 -30.77
N ALA A 58 -26.50 6.71 -31.56
CA ALA A 58 -26.28 7.82 -32.47
C ALA A 58 -25.87 9.11 -31.76
N ALA A 59 -24.93 9.82 -32.40
CA ALA A 59 -24.63 11.21 -32.11
C ALA A 59 -25.85 12.08 -32.44
N THR A 60 -26.34 12.82 -31.43
CA THR A 60 -27.24 13.95 -31.64
C THR A 60 -26.40 15.21 -31.60
N GLU A 61 -26.21 15.80 -32.78
CA GLU A 61 -25.67 17.13 -33.00
C GLU A 61 -26.78 18.14 -32.64
N LEU A 62 -26.52 18.99 -31.65
CA LEU A 62 -27.46 20.03 -31.20
C LEU A 62 -26.74 21.39 -31.15
N ALA A 63 -27.09 22.20 -32.15
CA ALA A 63 -27.28 23.65 -32.16
C ALA A 63 -26.27 24.55 -31.41
N ASP A 64 -25.53 25.27 -32.25
CA ASP A 64 -24.74 26.48 -31.99
C ASP A 64 -25.59 27.60 -31.34
N ALA A 65 -25.11 28.13 -30.21
CA ALA A 65 -25.68 29.30 -29.53
C ALA A 65 -24.55 30.31 -29.20
N PRO A 66 -24.74 31.61 -29.49
CA PRO A 66 -23.69 32.61 -29.33
C PRO A 66 -23.35 32.88 -27.85
N ALA A 67 -22.06 32.79 -27.54
CA ALA A 67 -21.50 32.87 -26.20
C ALA A 67 -21.53 34.30 -25.61
N PRO A 68 -21.93 34.48 -24.34
CA PRO A 68 -21.69 35.72 -23.61
C PRO A 68 -20.20 35.85 -23.22
N ALA A 69 -19.66 37.06 -23.32
CA ALA A 69 -18.30 37.39 -22.91
C ALA A 69 -18.17 37.33 -21.37
N VAL A 70 -17.47 36.30 -20.87
CA VAL A 70 -17.15 36.15 -19.45
C VAL A 70 -15.77 36.72 -19.18
N THR A 71 -15.71 37.77 -18.36
CA THR A 71 -14.47 38.34 -17.82
C THR A 71 -13.85 37.34 -16.85
N THR A 72 -12.82 36.63 -17.28
CA THR A 72 -12.04 35.70 -16.46
C THR A 72 -11.11 36.46 -15.53
N ASN A 73 -11.57 36.65 -14.29
CA ASN A 73 -10.72 37.04 -13.18
C ASN A 73 -9.96 35.78 -12.72
N SER A 74 -8.83 35.48 -13.35
CA SER A 74 -8.01 34.32 -13.04
C SER A 74 -7.34 34.52 -11.69
N ALA A 75 -7.95 33.98 -10.64
CA ALA A 75 -7.25 33.70 -9.40
C ALA A 75 -6.03 32.79 -9.71
N PRO A 76 -4.91 32.93 -8.98
CA PRO A 76 -3.77 32.05 -9.18
C PRO A 76 -4.23 30.61 -9.00
N VAL A 77 -4.25 29.86 -10.10
CA VAL A 77 -4.46 28.42 -10.10
C VAL A 77 -3.29 27.83 -9.31
N ALA A 78 -3.57 27.32 -8.11
CA ALA A 78 -2.62 26.49 -7.41
C ALA A 78 -2.24 25.36 -8.37
N ALA A 79 -0.94 25.19 -8.65
CA ALA A 79 -0.47 24.14 -9.53
C ALA A 79 -1.10 22.81 -9.08
N GLU A 80 -1.89 22.19 -9.95
CA GLU A 80 -2.44 20.87 -9.67
C GLU A 80 -1.27 19.92 -9.42
N SER A 81 -1.30 19.21 -8.31
CA SER A 81 -0.31 18.20 -7.99
C SER A 81 -0.37 17.13 -9.09
N ASP A 82 0.77 16.81 -9.73
CA ASP A 82 0.84 15.76 -10.77
C ASP A 82 0.51 14.35 -10.24
N PHE A 83 0.43 14.23 -8.92
CA PHE A 83 0.08 13.03 -8.20
C PHE A 83 -1.37 12.59 -8.46
N PRO A 84 -1.63 11.28 -8.63
CA PRO A 84 -2.96 10.77 -8.91
C PRO A 84 -3.90 10.94 -7.71
N ALA A 85 -5.19 11.18 -7.96
CA ALA A 85 -6.19 11.27 -6.90
C ALA A 85 -6.32 9.93 -6.15
N ALA A 86 -6.17 9.98 -4.83
CA ALA A 86 -6.48 8.86 -3.94
C ALA A 86 -7.99 8.77 -3.68
N VAL A 87 -8.44 7.61 -3.21
CA VAL A 87 -9.79 7.45 -2.66
C VAL A 87 -9.85 8.22 -1.34
N ASP A 88 -10.88 9.04 -1.17
CA ASP A 88 -11.13 9.72 0.09
C ASP A 88 -11.37 8.66 1.19
N PRO A 89 -10.76 8.77 2.39
CA PRO A 89 -10.99 7.79 3.46
C PRO A 89 -12.47 7.58 3.80
N SER A 90 -13.32 8.62 3.69
CA SER A 90 -14.76 8.51 3.92
C SER A 90 -15.54 7.82 2.79
N ALA A 91 -14.91 7.61 1.64
CA ALA A 91 -15.45 6.87 0.50
C ALA A 91 -14.97 5.40 0.45
N LEU A 92 -14.18 4.96 1.44
CA LEU A 92 -13.82 3.55 1.58
C LEU A 92 -15.02 2.77 2.16
N GLU A 93 -15.31 1.62 1.56
CA GLU A 93 -16.48 0.82 1.92
C GLU A 93 -16.07 -0.57 2.42
N HIS A 94 -16.84 -1.13 3.35
CA HIS A 94 -16.73 -2.54 3.72
C HIS A 94 -17.00 -3.42 2.49
N GLY A 95 -16.09 -4.37 2.24
CA GLY A 95 -16.10 -5.25 1.06
C GLY A 95 -15.59 -4.56 -0.21
N GLY A 96 -15.27 -3.27 -0.13
CA GLY A 96 -14.68 -2.52 -1.24
C GLY A 96 -13.29 -3.04 -1.60
N THR A 97 -12.97 -3.02 -2.89
CA THR A 97 -11.68 -3.49 -3.41
C THR A 97 -10.89 -2.31 -3.97
N TYR A 98 -9.67 -2.13 -3.47
CA TYR A 98 -8.83 -0.98 -3.78
C TYR A 98 -7.38 -1.40 -4.02
N TRP A 99 -6.59 -0.50 -4.59
CA TRP A 99 -5.15 -0.65 -4.71
C TRP A 99 -4.46 0.17 -3.62
N GLY A 100 -3.92 -0.51 -2.61
CA GLY A 100 -3.15 0.10 -1.54
C GLY A 100 -1.69 0.24 -1.93
N VAL A 101 -1.14 1.46 -1.81
CA VAL A 101 0.31 1.71 -1.87
C VAL A 101 0.83 1.85 -0.45
N TYR A 102 1.79 1.00 -0.08
CA TYR A 102 2.34 0.92 1.27
C TYR A 102 3.70 1.61 1.31
N VAL A 103 3.77 2.76 1.96
CA VAL A 103 4.98 3.59 2.05
C VAL A 103 5.86 3.18 3.22
N THR A 104 5.26 2.63 4.26
CA THR A 104 6.00 2.04 5.38
C THR A 104 5.24 0.87 5.93
N VAL A 105 5.97 -0.19 6.26
CA VAL A 105 5.47 -1.37 6.97
C VAL A 105 6.50 -1.71 8.03
N VAL A 106 6.07 -1.78 9.29
CA VAL A 106 6.91 -2.14 10.43
C VAL A 106 6.25 -3.25 11.22
N ARG A 107 7.05 -4.13 11.80
CA ARG A 107 6.55 -5.23 12.61
C ARG A 107 6.17 -4.73 14.00
N ALA A 108 5.01 -5.15 14.48
CA ALA A 108 4.61 -5.01 15.87
C ALA A 108 5.03 -6.24 16.68
N ASP A 109 5.18 -6.08 17.99
CA ASP A 109 5.37 -7.19 18.91
C ASP A 109 4.07 -7.97 19.16
N ASP A 110 4.15 -9.01 19.97
CA ASP A 110 3.01 -9.90 20.26
C ASP A 110 1.90 -9.21 21.08
N ASN A 111 2.17 -8.02 21.66
CA ASN A 111 1.19 -7.17 22.33
C ASN A 111 0.63 -6.09 21.39
N GLY A 112 0.97 -6.14 20.10
CA GLY A 112 0.63 -5.10 19.14
C GLY A 112 1.25 -3.77 19.53
N GLN A 113 2.52 -3.73 19.93
CA GLN A 113 3.26 -2.49 20.15
C GLN A 113 4.37 -2.34 19.10
N VAL A 114 4.59 -1.12 18.63
CA VAL A 114 5.71 -0.80 17.72
C VAL A 114 6.86 -0.18 18.52
N SER A 115 8.10 -0.46 18.09
CA SER A 115 9.27 0.14 18.74
C SER A 115 9.26 1.67 18.59
N PRO A 116 9.85 2.45 19.51
CA PRO A 116 9.95 3.91 19.35
C PRO A 116 10.67 4.36 18.07
N ALA A 117 11.58 3.53 17.55
CA ALA A 117 12.27 3.80 16.29
C ALA A 117 11.34 3.59 15.10
N ASP A 118 10.55 2.51 15.12
CA ASP A 118 9.57 2.22 14.06
C ASP A 118 8.40 3.21 14.08
N GLN A 119 7.97 3.66 15.26
CA GLN A 119 6.98 4.73 15.37
C GLN A 119 7.44 6.00 14.66
N LYS A 120 8.71 6.42 14.85
CA LYS A 120 9.25 7.58 14.13
C LYS A 120 9.23 7.41 12.61
N ARG A 121 9.41 6.18 12.11
CA ARG A 121 9.34 5.88 10.68
C ARG A 121 7.90 5.98 10.16
N LEU A 122 6.94 5.45 10.90
CA LEU A 122 5.51 5.61 10.61
C LEU A 122 5.13 7.09 10.57
N ASP A 123 5.53 7.87 11.57
CA ASP A 123 5.21 9.30 11.65
C ASP A 123 5.84 10.10 10.50
N ALA A 124 7.08 9.78 10.12
CA ALA A 124 7.75 10.39 8.98
C ALA A 124 7.01 10.09 7.66
N ALA A 125 6.56 8.84 7.46
CA ALA A 125 5.79 8.45 6.29
C ALA A 125 4.39 9.11 6.25
N ARG A 126 3.72 9.26 7.39
CA ARG A 126 2.45 10.01 7.44
C ARG A 126 2.65 11.47 7.08
N LYS A 127 3.70 12.08 7.63
CA LYS A 127 4.04 13.47 7.34
C LYS A 127 4.33 13.69 5.86
N SER A 128 5.14 12.83 5.24
CA SER A 128 5.47 12.99 3.81
C SER A 128 4.24 12.89 2.92
N LEU A 129 3.31 12.00 3.21
CA LEU A 129 2.04 11.89 2.47
C LEU A 129 1.12 13.09 2.71
N THR A 130 1.06 13.58 3.94
CA THR A 130 0.28 14.78 4.31
C THR A 130 0.81 16.03 3.62
N ASP A 131 2.14 16.17 3.54
CA ASP A 131 2.79 17.29 2.84
C ASP A 131 2.49 17.28 1.32
N LEU A 132 2.11 16.13 0.76
CA LEU A 132 1.64 15.96 -0.62
C LEU A 132 0.12 16.13 -0.79
N GLY A 133 -0.61 16.44 0.29
CA GLY A 133 -2.06 16.63 0.28
C GLY A 133 -2.89 15.36 0.42
N TYR A 134 -2.28 14.22 0.72
CA TYR A 134 -3.00 12.99 1.00
C TYR A 134 -3.42 12.89 2.47
N GLN A 135 -4.48 12.13 2.70
CA GLN A 135 -4.92 11.73 4.04
C GLN A 135 -4.55 10.25 4.23
N PRO A 136 -3.31 9.94 4.64
CA PRO A 136 -2.94 8.55 4.89
C PRO A 136 -3.78 8.00 6.05
N ASP A 137 -4.00 6.69 6.02
CA ASP A 137 -4.70 6.05 7.12
C ASP A 137 -3.95 6.27 8.45
N SER A 138 -4.73 6.58 9.49
CA SER A 138 -4.26 6.77 10.85
C SER A 138 -4.09 5.44 11.61
N GLY A 139 -4.69 4.36 11.09
CA GLY A 139 -4.80 3.05 11.72
C GLY A 139 -3.46 2.40 12.02
N VAL A 140 -3.20 2.21 13.30
CA VAL A 140 -2.22 1.23 13.78
C VAL A 140 -3.00 -0.09 13.87
N TYR A 141 -2.51 -1.16 13.23
CA TYR A 141 -2.95 -2.57 13.38
C TYR A 141 -4.11 -3.12 12.49
N ASP A 142 -4.31 -2.61 11.27
CA ASP A 142 -5.41 -3.09 10.39
C ASP A 142 -5.08 -4.28 9.48
N ASN A 143 -4.02 -5.05 9.75
CA ASN A 143 -3.69 -6.20 8.87
C ASN A 143 -4.83 -7.22 8.77
N GLY A 144 -5.69 -7.31 9.79
CA GLY A 144 -6.87 -8.17 9.78
C GLY A 144 -8.02 -7.61 8.92
N CYS A 145 -7.94 -6.34 8.55
CA CYS A 145 -8.98 -5.61 7.84
C CYS A 145 -8.72 -5.54 6.34
N GLU A 146 -7.52 -5.93 5.88
CA GLU A 146 -7.11 -5.87 4.48
C GLU A 146 -6.79 -7.27 3.96
N GLN A 147 -7.75 -7.90 3.28
CA GLN A 147 -7.49 -9.19 2.66
C GLN A 147 -6.55 -9.01 1.46
N GLY A 148 -5.50 -9.84 1.39
CA GLY A 148 -4.55 -9.91 0.28
C GLY A 148 -3.23 -9.16 0.48
N VAL A 149 -3.13 -8.28 1.49
CA VAL A 149 -1.90 -7.50 1.75
C VAL A 149 -0.71 -8.39 2.09
N GLN A 150 -0.89 -9.35 3.01
CA GLN A 150 0.21 -10.18 3.49
C GLN A 150 0.80 -11.05 2.39
N GLU A 151 -0.05 -11.65 1.55
CA GLU A 151 0.38 -12.49 0.42
C GLU A 151 1.16 -11.68 -0.62
N GLN A 152 0.61 -10.53 -1.05
CA GLN A 152 1.19 -9.71 -2.12
C GLN A 152 2.46 -8.97 -1.68
N LEU A 153 2.58 -8.61 -0.41
CA LEU A 153 3.79 -7.99 0.15
C LEU A 153 4.75 -9.00 0.78
N HIS A 154 4.47 -10.30 0.67
CA HIS A 154 5.27 -11.40 1.25
C HIS A 154 5.56 -11.21 2.74
N LEU A 155 4.57 -10.74 3.50
CA LEU A 155 4.65 -10.58 4.94
C LEU A 155 4.41 -11.91 5.65
N ASP A 156 5.00 -12.09 6.83
CA ASP A 156 4.79 -13.29 7.64
C ASP A 156 3.35 -13.28 8.19
N PRO A 157 2.49 -14.25 7.81
CA PRO A 157 1.10 -14.28 8.26
C PRO A 157 0.95 -14.52 9.76
N GLN A 158 2.01 -14.96 10.45
CA GLN A 158 2.02 -15.15 11.91
C GLN A 158 2.42 -13.88 12.67
N ARG A 159 2.60 -12.74 11.97
CA ARG A 159 3.05 -11.49 12.57
C ARG A 159 2.07 -10.35 12.35
N THR A 160 2.05 -9.46 13.34
CA THR A 160 1.33 -8.20 13.28
C THR A 160 2.25 -7.12 12.74
N TYR A 161 1.68 -6.21 11.94
CA TYR A 161 2.37 -5.10 11.31
C TYR A 161 1.55 -3.83 11.53
N ALA A 162 2.25 -2.70 11.54
CA ALA A 162 1.67 -1.39 11.37
C ALA A 162 2.15 -0.84 10.03
N ALA A 163 1.26 -0.19 9.29
CA ALA A 163 1.58 0.33 7.97
C ALA A 163 1.09 1.76 7.82
N VAL A 164 1.72 2.48 6.88
CA VAL A 164 1.23 3.75 6.35
C VAL A 164 0.97 3.53 4.86
N ARG A 165 -0.27 3.76 4.46
CA ARG A 165 -0.78 3.42 3.13
C ARG A 165 -1.75 4.48 2.62
N ILE A 166 -1.96 4.48 1.30
CA ILE A 166 -3.00 5.24 0.61
C ILE A 166 -3.68 4.31 -0.39
N TYR A 167 -4.99 4.48 -0.57
CA TYR A 167 -5.76 3.70 -1.52
C TYR A 167 -6.07 4.46 -2.80
N PHE A 168 -6.06 3.71 -3.90
CA PHE A 168 -6.45 4.16 -5.23
C PHE A 168 -7.55 3.26 -5.78
N ALA A 169 -8.44 3.83 -6.57
CA ALA A 169 -9.52 3.07 -7.19
C ALA A 169 -9.00 2.12 -8.28
N THR A 170 -7.88 2.47 -8.93
CA THR A 170 -7.32 1.72 -10.05
C THR A 170 -5.84 1.40 -9.86
N GLN A 171 -5.39 0.32 -10.50
CA GLN A 171 -3.98 -0.08 -10.50
C GLN A 171 -3.10 1.00 -11.12
N THR A 172 -3.52 1.59 -12.24
CA THR A 172 -2.77 2.62 -12.96
C THR A 172 -2.54 3.87 -12.10
N GLN A 173 -3.52 4.27 -11.28
CA GLN A 173 -3.33 5.36 -10.32
C GLN A 173 -2.30 5.00 -9.25
N ALA A 174 -2.37 3.79 -8.69
CA ALA A 174 -1.38 3.34 -7.71
C ALA A 174 0.04 3.28 -8.31
N GLU A 175 0.18 2.76 -9.53
CA GLU A 175 1.46 2.71 -10.25
C GLU A 175 2.01 4.11 -10.53
N LYS A 176 1.17 5.03 -11.01
CA LYS A 176 1.58 6.44 -11.22
C LYS A 176 2.05 7.08 -9.91
N PHE A 177 1.36 6.82 -8.80
CA PHE A 177 1.80 7.32 -7.49
C PHE A 177 3.19 6.77 -7.13
N VAL A 178 3.42 5.47 -7.34
CA VAL A 178 4.71 4.83 -7.03
C VAL A 178 5.85 5.37 -7.90
N GLU A 179 5.58 5.73 -9.16
CA GLU A 179 6.56 6.36 -10.04
C GLU A 179 6.98 7.74 -9.52
N GLU A 180 6.02 8.59 -9.15
CA GLU A 180 6.26 9.97 -8.70
C GLU A 180 6.79 10.07 -7.27
N TYR A 181 6.38 9.16 -6.37
CA TYR A 181 6.73 9.22 -4.96
C TYR A 181 8.17 8.75 -4.66
N GLN A 182 8.81 8.01 -5.57
CA GLN A 182 10.08 7.34 -5.31
C GLN A 182 11.23 8.27 -4.89
N PRO A 183 12.11 7.82 -3.97
CA PRO A 183 12.16 6.52 -3.30
C PRO A 183 11.30 6.43 -2.03
N GLY A 184 10.85 5.21 -1.65
CA GLY A 184 10.24 4.98 -0.32
C GLY A 184 8.95 4.16 -0.29
N VAL A 185 8.60 3.46 -1.36
CA VAL A 185 7.46 2.52 -1.37
C VAL A 185 7.94 1.12 -0.99
N VAL A 186 7.24 0.48 -0.06
CA VAL A 186 7.45 -0.94 0.31
C VAL A 186 6.86 -1.85 -0.76
N GLY A 187 5.66 -1.54 -1.22
CA GLY A 187 5.00 -2.24 -2.32
C GLY A 187 3.57 -1.77 -2.55
N THR A 188 2.92 -2.39 -3.52
CA THR A 188 1.53 -2.15 -3.88
C THR A 188 0.76 -3.47 -3.79
N ALA A 189 -0.46 -3.45 -3.26
CA ALA A 189 -1.31 -4.63 -3.18
C ALA A 189 -2.76 -4.27 -3.51
N LYS A 190 -3.44 -5.18 -4.21
CA LYS A 190 -4.90 -5.14 -4.36
C LYS A 190 -5.53 -5.74 -3.11
N VAL A 191 -6.33 -4.97 -2.39
CA VAL A 191 -6.92 -5.41 -1.12
C VAL A 191 -8.43 -5.27 -1.11
N THR A 192 -9.07 -6.13 -0.31
CA THR A 192 -10.49 -6.00 0.05
C THR A 192 -10.60 -5.61 1.52
N LEU A 193 -11.33 -4.54 1.82
CA LEU A 193 -11.44 -3.98 3.16
C LEU A 193 -12.61 -4.61 3.95
N TYR A 194 -12.42 -4.96 5.23
CA TYR A 194 -13.43 -5.67 6.03
C TYR A 194 -13.78 -5.05 7.39
N CYS A 195 -13.13 -3.95 7.80
CA CYS A 195 -13.39 -3.30 9.09
C CYS A 195 -13.87 -1.84 8.96
N MET A 196 -14.53 -1.51 7.84
CA MET A 196 -15.09 -0.19 7.62
C MET A 196 -16.55 -0.17 8.10
N ASP A 197 -16.76 -0.09 9.42
CA ASP A 197 -18.08 0.00 10.08
C ASP A 197 -18.16 1.08 11.15
#